data_AF-A0A448TS44-F1
#
_entry.id   AF-A0A448TS44-F1
#
_cell.length_a   1.000
_cell.length_b   1.000
_cell.length_c   1.000
_cell.angle_alpha   90.00
_cell.angle_beta   90.00
_cell.angle_gamma   90.00
#
_symmetry.space_group_name_H-M   'P 1'
#
loop_
_entity.id
_entity.type
_entity.pdbx_description
1 polymer ?
#
loop_
_entity_poly.entity_id
_entity_poly.type
_entity_poly.pdbx_seq_one_letter_code
_entity_poly.pdbx_strand_id
1 'polypeptide(L)'
;MAKKPKVPQFGRGKKLLLLMIILGAGYFFRNTLNVQSALTETKYQIAGVLEGKSVDISRIFSKLTLRSANEHRNYHGKRPAEHINGSDIGGSCALNLYENKAPVIEIPKMAQESKIICNYAYAGRASFISKSTLYSAEHLTKARILAAQKIERINPFHPDERLTPSERSELADYRGKGYDRGHLAPNADMGDAISQYQSFSLANMMPEVPEHNRKTWAEIEKETRKLALKYNNVYTVTVPVYENVNGQMPSHINTIGKNHVYIPNYIAKAIYIPELE
;
A
#
# COMPACT_ATOMS: atom_id res chain seq x y z
N MET A 1 -30.94 -32.89 -34.25
CA MET A 1 -30.57 -31.47 -34.46
C MET A 1 -30.24 -30.84 -33.11
N ALA A 2 -28.97 -30.70 -32.77
CA ALA A 2 -28.55 -30.11 -31.49
C ALA A 2 -28.69 -28.58 -31.55
N LYS A 3 -29.44 -28.00 -30.61
CA LYS A 3 -29.65 -26.55 -30.49
C LYS A 3 -28.31 -25.87 -30.22
N LYS A 4 -27.94 -24.89 -31.05
CA LYS A 4 -26.81 -23.98 -30.77
C LYS A 4 -27.04 -23.29 -29.41
N PRO A 5 -26.05 -23.24 -28.51
CA PRO A 5 -26.18 -22.53 -27.25
C PRO A 5 -26.35 -21.03 -27.52
N LYS A 6 -27.35 -20.42 -26.88
CA LYS A 6 -27.60 -18.98 -26.94
C LYS A 6 -26.40 -18.24 -26.34
N VAL A 7 -25.84 -17.31 -27.10
CA VAL A 7 -24.87 -16.33 -26.60
C VAL A 7 -25.61 -15.41 -25.62
N PRO A 8 -25.19 -15.29 -24.34
CA PRO A 8 -25.83 -14.37 -23.42
C PRO A 8 -25.52 -12.93 -23.85
N GLN A 9 -26.55 -12.12 -24.08
CA GLN A 9 -26.40 -10.67 -24.11
C GLN A 9 -26.21 -10.19 -22.67
N PHE A 10 -25.04 -9.61 -22.38
CA PHE A 10 -24.71 -9.09 -21.06
C PHE A 10 -25.24 -7.66 -20.91
N GLY A 11 -26.12 -7.46 -19.93
CA GLY A 11 -26.57 -6.14 -19.51
C GLY A 11 -25.41 -5.32 -18.93
N ARG A 12 -25.42 -4.00 -19.20
CA ARG A 12 -24.46 -3.03 -18.67
C ARG A 12 -24.67 -2.88 -17.16
N GLY A 13 -23.75 -3.41 -16.37
CA GLY A 13 -23.72 -3.28 -14.91
C GLY A 13 -22.27 -3.24 -14.41
N LYS A 14 -21.98 -2.22 -13.61
CA LYS A 14 -20.68 -1.68 -13.17
C LYS A 14 -19.72 -2.73 -12.59
N LYS A 15 -18.47 -2.80 -13.05
CA LYS A 15 -17.49 -3.84 -12.68
C LYS A 15 -16.28 -3.27 -11.91
N LEU A 16 -16.49 -2.80 -10.69
CA LEU A 16 -15.40 -2.41 -9.81
C LEU A 16 -14.47 -3.60 -9.46
N LEU A 17 -13.16 -3.50 -9.75
CA LEU A 17 -12.13 -4.43 -9.28
C LEU A 17 -11.32 -3.74 -8.17
N LEU A 18 -11.68 -3.99 -6.91
CA LEU A 18 -10.82 -3.73 -5.76
C LEU A 18 -10.13 -5.05 -5.37
N LEU A 19 -8.85 -5.17 -5.69
CA LEU A 19 -8.03 -6.29 -5.26
C LEU A 19 -7.25 -5.87 -4.01
N MET A 20 -7.63 -6.41 -2.85
CA MET A 20 -6.85 -6.30 -1.62
C MET A 20 -5.99 -7.54 -1.46
N ILE A 21 -4.67 -7.36 -1.43
CA ILE A 21 -3.73 -8.45 -1.21
C ILE A 21 -3.05 -8.22 0.13
N ILE A 22 -3.27 -9.13 1.09
CA ILE A 22 -2.66 -9.11 2.42
C ILE A 22 -1.68 -10.28 2.50
N LEU A 23 -0.41 -10.00 2.73
CA LEU A 23 0.62 -11.03 2.83
C LEU A 23 1.51 -10.79 4.05
N GLY A 24 1.90 -11.88 4.72
CA GLY A 24 2.73 -11.85 5.92
C GLY A 24 4.13 -11.30 5.62
N ALA A 25 4.47 -10.16 6.21
CA ALA A 25 5.76 -9.49 6.08
C ALA A 25 6.75 -9.87 7.19
N GLY A 26 6.26 -10.53 8.25
CA GLY A 26 7.06 -11.01 9.38
C GLY A 26 6.77 -12.47 9.72
N TYR A 27 7.84 -13.26 9.80
CA TYR A 27 7.93 -14.67 10.25
C TYR A 27 7.86 -15.81 9.22
N PHE A 28 8.74 -16.77 9.48
CA PHE A 28 9.10 -17.98 8.73
C PHE A 28 7.92 -18.82 8.22
N PHE A 29 7.73 -18.88 6.89
CA PHE A 29 7.22 -20.10 6.26
C PHE A 29 8.37 -21.11 6.16
N ARG A 30 8.61 -21.87 7.23
CA ARG A 30 9.70 -22.86 7.31
C ARG A 30 9.44 -24.16 6.52
N ASN A 31 8.47 -24.18 5.61
CA ASN A 31 8.19 -25.30 4.73
C ASN A 31 8.02 -24.82 3.28
N THR A 32 8.91 -25.29 2.41
CA THR A 32 8.97 -25.09 0.95
C THR A 32 7.72 -25.54 0.18
N LEU A 33 6.70 -26.07 0.86
CA LEU A 33 5.45 -26.55 0.28
C LEU A 33 4.34 -25.48 0.17
N ASN A 34 4.49 -24.28 0.76
CA ASN A 34 3.39 -23.30 0.83
C ASN A 34 3.54 -22.02 -0.02
N VAL A 35 4.62 -21.85 -0.77
CA VAL A 35 4.71 -20.73 -1.74
C VAL A 35 3.75 -20.97 -2.93
N GLN A 36 3.59 -22.22 -3.35
CA GLN A 36 2.62 -22.59 -4.38
C GLN A 36 1.18 -22.48 -3.87
N SER A 37 0.88 -22.83 -2.61
CA SER A 37 -0.48 -22.71 -2.06
C SER A 37 -0.89 -21.25 -1.83
N ALA A 38 0.00 -20.38 -1.35
CA ALA A 38 -0.26 -18.94 -1.23
C ALA A 38 -0.45 -18.27 -2.61
N LEU A 39 0.35 -18.65 -3.62
CA LEU A 39 0.16 -18.20 -5.01
C LEU A 39 -1.13 -18.77 -5.65
N THR A 40 -1.55 -19.97 -5.22
CA THR A 40 -2.78 -20.61 -5.70
C THR A 40 -4.01 -19.99 -5.03
N GLU A 41 -3.99 -19.70 -3.73
CA GLU A 41 -5.04 -18.93 -3.04
C GLU A 41 -5.13 -17.50 -3.57
N THR A 42 -4.00 -16.85 -3.88
CA THR A 42 -4.00 -15.53 -4.54
C THR A 42 -4.59 -15.61 -5.95
N LYS A 43 -4.33 -16.70 -6.71
CA LYS A 43 -4.99 -16.97 -8.00
C LYS A 43 -6.50 -17.24 -7.88
N TYR A 44 -6.94 -17.91 -6.81
CA TYR A 44 -8.36 -18.18 -6.56
C TYR A 44 -9.12 -16.93 -6.07
N GLN A 45 -8.49 -16.02 -5.32
CA GLN A 45 -9.09 -14.74 -4.96
C GLN A 45 -9.14 -13.75 -6.14
N ILE A 46 -8.22 -13.87 -7.12
CA ILE A 46 -8.29 -13.12 -8.39
C ILE A 46 -9.40 -13.65 -9.31
N ALA A 47 -9.73 -14.95 -9.26
CA ALA A 47 -10.81 -15.54 -10.05
C ALA A 47 -12.22 -15.10 -9.57
N GLY A 48 -12.41 -14.83 -8.28
CA GLY A 48 -13.69 -14.38 -7.73
C GLY A 48 -14.12 -12.96 -8.15
N VAL A 49 -13.18 -12.10 -8.55
CA VAL A 49 -13.53 -10.76 -9.06
C VAL A 49 -13.91 -10.78 -10.55
N LEU A 50 -13.63 -11.87 -11.26
CA LEU A 50 -14.12 -12.08 -12.63
C LEU A 50 -15.60 -12.51 -12.69
N GLU A 51 -16.22 -12.81 -11.53
CA GLU A 51 -17.63 -13.23 -11.44
C GLU A 51 -18.61 -12.07 -11.15
N GLY A 52 -18.16 -10.81 -11.17
CA GLY A 52 -19.05 -9.65 -11.20
C GLY A 52 -19.88 -9.43 -9.93
N LYS A 53 -19.43 -9.91 -8.77
CA LYS A 53 -20.04 -9.56 -7.49
C LYS A 53 -19.41 -8.25 -6.98
N SER A 54 -20.22 -7.19 -6.98
CA SER A 54 -19.88 -5.89 -6.42
C SER A 54 -19.48 -6.04 -4.95
N VAL A 55 -18.22 -5.75 -4.64
CA VAL A 55 -17.75 -5.64 -3.26
C VAL A 55 -18.07 -4.23 -2.77
N ASP A 56 -18.86 -4.10 -1.71
CA ASP A 56 -19.16 -2.81 -1.07
C ASP A 56 -17.88 -2.20 -0.45
N ILE A 57 -17.25 -1.31 -1.22
CA ILE A 57 -15.99 -0.66 -0.89
C ILE A 57 -16.07 0.30 0.30
N SER A 58 -17.25 0.80 0.64
CA SER A 58 -17.50 1.63 1.83
C SER A 58 -17.09 0.88 3.10
N ARG A 59 -17.22 -0.46 3.08
CA ARG A 59 -16.93 -1.34 4.20
C ARG A 59 -15.46 -1.77 4.29
N ILE A 60 -14.70 -1.63 3.20
CA ILE A 60 -13.28 -1.98 3.12
C ILE A 60 -12.41 -0.79 3.48
N PHE A 61 -12.73 0.41 2.96
CA PHE A 61 -12.12 1.62 3.48
C PHE A 61 -12.40 1.73 4.98
N SER A 62 -13.66 1.56 5.44
CA SER A 62 -14.04 1.46 6.88
C SER A 62 -13.59 0.22 7.65
N LYS A 63 -12.69 -0.60 7.08
CA LYS A 63 -12.00 -1.69 7.78
C LYS A 63 -10.49 -1.60 7.71
N LEU A 64 -9.91 -0.96 6.70
CA LEU A 64 -8.51 -0.45 6.78
C LEU A 64 -8.44 0.82 7.66
N THR A 65 -9.59 1.47 7.82
CA THR A 65 -9.94 2.27 8.98
C THR A 65 -10.69 1.35 9.96
N LEU A 66 -10.00 0.55 10.78
CA LEU A 66 -10.69 -0.28 11.79
C LEU A 66 -11.39 0.56 12.89
N ARG A 67 -12.69 0.77 12.63
CA ARG A 67 -13.85 0.79 13.54
C ARG A 67 -13.55 0.63 15.03
N SER A 68 -13.89 1.68 15.79
CA SER A 68 -14.71 1.55 16.99
C SER A 68 -16.10 2.12 16.72
N ALA A 69 -16.98 1.27 16.20
CA ALA A 69 -18.43 1.46 16.26
C ALA A 69 -19.01 0.21 16.91
N ASN A 70 -18.70 0.01 18.20
CA ASN A 70 -19.50 -0.76 19.17
C ASN A 70 -18.93 -0.76 20.61
N GLU A 71 -18.29 0.33 21.06
CA GLU A 71 -18.14 0.63 22.49
C GLU A 71 -18.68 2.04 22.79
N HIS A 72 -19.94 2.29 22.43
CA HIS A 72 -20.71 3.37 23.03
C HIS A 72 -21.16 2.94 24.43
N ARG A 73 -20.24 3.01 25.39
CA ARG A 73 -20.51 3.32 26.80
C ARG A 73 -19.15 3.68 27.43
N ASN A 74 -18.97 4.98 27.69
CA ASN A 74 -17.89 5.58 28.49
C ASN A 74 -16.56 5.88 27.77
N TYR A 75 -16.56 6.84 26.85
CA TYR A 75 -15.33 7.56 26.51
C TYR A 75 -15.62 9.06 26.30
N HIS A 76 -15.71 9.80 27.41
CA HIS A 76 -15.77 11.25 27.39
C HIS A 76 -14.37 11.83 27.10
N GLY A 77 -14.20 12.41 25.91
CA GLY A 77 -13.16 13.39 25.62
C GLY A 77 -11.89 12.89 24.90
N LYS A 78 -11.96 12.58 23.60
CA LYS A 78 -10.79 12.64 22.69
C LYS A 78 -11.22 13.14 21.30
N ARG A 79 -10.34 13.94 20.67
CA ARG A 79 -10.54 14.61 19.36
C ARG A 79 -10.78 13.56 18.25
N PRO A 80 -11.63 13.85 17.25
CA PRO A 80 -11.92 12.94 16.14
C PRO A 80 -10.68 12.68 15.26
N ALA A 81 -10.72 11.58 14.50
CA ALA A 81 -9.74 11.27 13.45
C ALA A 81 -9.57 12.48 12.50
N GLU A 82 -8.33 12.80 12.17
CA GLU A 82 -8.01 13.99 11.37
C GLU A 82 -8.31 13.73 9.89
N HIS A 83 -9.40 14.30 9.40
CA HIS A 83 -9.70 14.39 7.98
C HIS A 83 -8.93 15.56 7.38
N ILE A 84 -7.90 15.26 6.58
CA ILE A 84 -7.19 16.28 5.81
C ILE A 84 -8.01 16.52 4.53
N ASN A 85 -8.59 17.71 4.40
CA ASN A 85 -9.39 18.08 3.24
C ASN A 85 -8.48 18.24 2.00
N GLY A 86 -9.03 18.04 0.81
CA GLY A 86 -8.29 18.20 -0.45
C GLY A 86 -7.70 19.61 -0.69
N SER A 87 -8.18 20.62 0.04
CA SER A 87 -7.61 21.98 0.06
C SER A 87 -6.26 22.07 0.78
N ASP A 88 -5.99 21.16 1.72
CA ASP A 88 -4.77 21.15 2.54
C ASP A 88 -3.68 20.26 1.93
N ILE A 89 -4.05 19.46 0.92
CA ILE A 89 -3.16 18.61 0.13
C ILE A 89 -2.80 19.33 -1.17
N GLY A 90 -1.91 20.30 -1.07
CA GLY A 90 -1.41 21.05 -2.24
C GLY A 90 -0.35 20.30 -3.05
N GLY A 91 -0.18 20.70 -4.31
CA GLY A 91 0.96 20.30 -5.15
C GLY A 91 0.95 18.83 -5.59
N SER A 92 2.12 18.18 -5.56
CA SER A 92 2.30 16.85 -6.15
C SER A 92 1.56 15.73 -5.43
N CYS A 93 1.13 15.90 -4.17
CA CYS A 93 0.32 14.90 -3.48
C CYS A 93 -1.04 14.69 -4.15
N ALA A 94 -1.72 15.78 -4.50
CA ALA A 94 -3.07 15.73 -5.07
C ALA A 94 -3.12 14.86 -6.34
N LEU A 95 -2.10 14.98 -7.20
CA LEU A 95 -1.96 14.21 -8.44
C LEU A 95 -1.83 12.70 -8.23
N ASN A 96 -1.45 12.25 -7.04
CA ASN A 96 -1.26 10.84 -6.71
C ASN A 96 -2.44 10.25 -5.93
N LEU A 97 -3.48 11.05 -5.65
CA LEU A 97 -4.64 10.68 -4.86
C LEU A 97 -5.90 10.65 -5.73
N TYR A 98 -6.70 9.61 -5.58
CA TYR A 98 -8.01 9.58 -6.23
C TYR A 98 -8.90 10.71 -5.69
N GLU A 99 -9.51 11.48 -6.59
CA GLU A 99 -10.31 12.67 -6.27
C GLU A 99 -9.61 13.70 -5.35
N ASN A 100 -8.26 13.73 -5.34
CA ASN A 100 -7.47 14.56 -4.43
C ASN A 100 -7.74 14.30 -2.93
N LYS A 101 -8.21 13.09 -2.57
CA LYS A 101 -8.54 12.72 -1.19
C LYS A 101 -7.50 11.77 -0.60
N ALA A 102 -6.88 12.16 0.51
CA ALA A 102 -5.97 11.28 1.24
C ALA A 102 -6.74 10.17 1.96
N PRO A 103 -6.12 8.98 2.12
CA PRO A 103 -6.55 7.99 3.09
C PRO A 103 -6.66 8.58 4.51
N VAL A 104 -7.73 8.23 5.20
CA VAL A 104 -7.99 8.64 6.59
C VAL A 104 -7.17 7.75 7.53
N ILE A 105 -6.50 8.39 8.50
CA ILE A 105 -5.81 7.68 9.59
C ILE A 105 -6.70 7.71 10.82
N GLU A 106 -7.28 6.58 11.16
CA GLU A 106 -8.19 6.50 12.30
C GLU A 106 -7.50 6.44 13.66
N ILE A 107 -6.27 5.95 13.73
CA ILE A 107 -5.53 5.87 14.98
C ILE A 107 -5.06 7.29 15.34
N PRO A 108 -5.68 7.98 16.34
CA PRO A 108 -5.49 9.41 16.50
C PRO A 108 -4.04 9.79 16.81
N LYS A 109 -3.35 8.94 17.59
CA LYS A 109 -1.94 9.12 17.90
C LYS A 109 -1.06 9.01 16.66
N MET A 110 -1.34 8.07 15.74
CA MET A 110 -0.57 7.96 14.50
C MET A 110 -0.90 9.09 13.52
N ALA A 111 -2.14 9.58 13.51
CA ALA A 111 -2.51 10.76 12.73
C ALA A 111 -1.74 12.00 13.22
N GLN A 112 -1.74 12.23 14.53
CA GLN A 112 -1.05 13.37 15.17
C GLN A 112 0.49 13.29 15.03
N GLU A 113 1.05 12.09 15.19
CA GLU A 113 2.51 11.84 15.11
C GLU A 113 2.91 11.42 13.69
N SER A 114 2.49 12.21 12.70
CA SER A 114 2.82 11.97 11.31
C SER A 114 2.82 13.25 10.49
N LYS A 115 3.44 13.17 9.31
CA LYS A 115 3.54 14.26 8.33
C LYS A 115 3.22 13.77 6.94
N ILE A 116 2.41 14.51 6.19
CA ILE A 116 2.23 14.25 4.75
C ILE A 116 3.55 14.53 4.03
N ILE A 117 3.93 13.60 3.16
CA ILE A 117 5.11 13.65 2.32
C ILE A 117 4.67 13.61 0.86
N CYS A 118 4.77 14.75 0.19
CA CYS A 118 4.44 14.87 -1.23
C CYS A 118 5.69 14.66 -2.07
N ASN A 119 5.73 13.53 -2.76
CA ASN A 119 6.69 13.26 -3.82
C ASN A 119 5.98 13.44 -5.18
N TYR A 120 6.74 13.42 -6.27
CA TYR A 120 6.20 13.71 -7.59
C TYR A 120 5.30 12.57 -8.08
N ALA A 121 5.69 11.35 -7.78
CA ALA A 121 5.05 10.13 -8.28
C ALA A 121 4.32 9.33 -7.20
N TYR A 122 4.32 9.80 -5.94
CA TYR A 122 3.52 9.20 -4.88
C TYR A 122 3.26 10.19 -3.74
N ALA A 123 2.18 9.97 -3.00
CA ALA A 123 1.87 10.67 -1.76
C ALA A 123 1.99 9.69 -0.58
N GLY A 124 2.71 10.09 0.46
CA GLY A 124 2.81 9.33 1.71
C GLY A 124 2.39 10.13 2.92
N ARG A 125 2.21 9.44 4.06
CA ARG A 125 2.06 10.02 5.40
C ARG A 125 3.09 9.37 6.34
N ALA A 126 4.27 9.97 6.42
CA ALA A 126 5.38 9.48 7.25
C ALA A 126 4.98 9.50 8.72
N SER A 127 5.07 8.35 9.40
CA SER A 127 4.81 8.24 10.83
C SER A 127 6.10 8.40 11.62
N PHE A 128 6.06 9.29 12.61
CA PHE A 128 7.14 9.47 13.56
C PHE A 128 7.21 8.29 14.55
N ILE A 129 6.17 7.46 14.61
CA ILE A 129 6.10 6.29 15.48
C ILE A 129 6.75 5.08 14.80
N SER A 130 6.27 4.70 13.61
CA SER A 130 6.78 3.50 12.93
C SER A 130 8.08 3.73 12.16
N LYS A 131 8.47 5.00 11.94
CA LYS A 131 9.60 5.43 11.10
C LYS A 131 9.48 5.00 9.63
N SER A 132 8.24 4.73 9.20
CA SER A 132 7.82 4.42 7.83
C SER A 132 6.55 5.20 7.52
N THR A 133 6.07 5.18 6.28
CA THR A 133 4.79 5.81 5.92
C THR A 133 3.60 4.93 6.33
N LEU A 134 2.51 5.55 6.77
CA LEU A 134 1.25 4.87 7.10
C LEU A 134 0.52 4.38 5.86
N TYR A 135 0.73 5.04 4.73
CA TYR A 135 0.35 4.59 3.41
C TYR A 135 1.26 5.20 2.35
N SER A 136 1.33 4.57 1.19
CA SER A 136 1.82 5.20 -0.04
C SER A 136 0.73 5.11 -1.10
N ALA A 137 0.34 6.26 -1.66
CA ALA A 137 -0.67 6.37 -2.69
C ALA A 137 -0.04 6.79 -4.02
N GLU A 138 -0.45 6.14 -5.12
CA GLU A 138 0.09 6.36 -6.46
C GLU A 138 -1.04 6.46 -7.48
N HIS A 139 -0.88 7.36 -8.46
CA HIS A 139 -1.61 7.31 -9.73
C HIS A 139 -0.67 6.79 -10.82
N LEU A 140 -0.93 5.55 -11.25
CA LEU A 140 -0.17 4.86 -12.28
C LEU A 140 -0.84 5.08 -13.63
N THR A 141 -0.08 5.66 -14.55
CA THR A 141 -0.49 5.82 -15.95
C THR A 141 0.31 4.93 -16.88
N LYS A 142 -0.28 4.59 -18.03
CA LYS A 142 0.43 3.82 -19.06
C LYS A 142 1.72 4.53 -19.48
N ALA A 143 1.64 5.85 -19.68
CA ALA A 143 2.80 6.66 -20.04
C ALA A 143 3.90 6.62 -18.97
N ARG A 144 3.52 6.73 -17.69
CA ARG A 144 4.45 6.64 -16.55
C ARG A 144 5.15 5.28 -16.50
N ILE A 145 4.42 4.17 -16.63
CA ILE A 145 5.02 2.83 -16.61
C ILE A 145 5.94 2.61 -17.82
N LEU A 146 5.57 3.09 -19.01
CA LEU A 146 6.44 3.02 -20.19
C LEU A 146 7.70 3.88 -20.06
N ALA A 147 7.63 5.01 -19.34
CA ALA A 147 8.80 5.83 -19.04
C ALA A 147 9.72 5.14 -18.02
N ALA A 148 9.15 4.58 -16.95
CA ALA A 148 9.88 3.86 -15.91
C ALA A 148 10.70 2.67 -16.47
N GLN A 149 10.17 1.96 -17.48
CA GLN A 149 10.87 0.86 -18.16
C GLN A 149 12.16 1.29 -18.88
N LYS A 150 12.32 2.57 -19.19
CA LYS A 150 13.51 3.12 -19.87
C LYS A 150 14.57 3.63 -18.92
N ILE A 151 14.29 3.60 -17.61
CA ILE A 151 15.16 4.17 -16.59
C ILE A 151 15.97 3.05 -15.96
N GLU A 152 17.29 3.19 -15.99
CA GLU A 152 18.18 2.31 -15.25
C GLU A 152 18.02 2.57 -13.74
N ARG A 153 17.85 1.47 -13.00
CA ARG A 153 17.72 1.52 -11.55
C ARG A 153 19.08 1.79 -10.91
N ILE A 154 19.16 2.85 -10.15
CA ILE A 154 20.19 3.09 -9.12
C ILE A 154 19.59 2.80 -7.73
N ASN A 155 20.41 2.77 -6.67
CA ASN A 155 19.92 2.49 -5.30
C ASN A 155 20.32 3.58 -4.27
N PRO A 156 19.97 4.86 -4.47
CA PRO A 156 20.36 5.98 -3.62
C PRO A 156 19.51 6.06 -2.34
N PHE A 157 19.49 4.99 -1.53
CA PHE A 157 18.76 5.00 -0.25
C PHE A 157 19.25 6.12 0.66
N HIS A 158 18.33 6.94 1.15
CA HIS A 158 18.66 8.10 1.98
C HIS A 158 17.56 8.38 3.02
N PRO A 159 17.91 8.91 4.20
CA PRO A 159 16.93 9.44 5.14
C PRO A 159 16.17 10.62 4.53
N ASP A 160 14.88 10.77 4.83
CA ASP A 160 14.10 11.91 4.36
C ASP A 160 14.47 13.17 5.16
N GLU A 161 15.01 14.20 4.49
CA GLU A 161 15.44 15.44 5.15
C GLU A 161 14.28 16.36 5.55
N ARG A 162 13.04 16.07 5.11
CA ARG A 162 11.83 16.76 5.58
C ARG A 162 11.41 16.35 6.99
N LEU A 163 12.06 15.33 7.56
CA LEU A 163 11.83 14.76 8.88
C LEU A 163 13.09 14.97 9.73
N THR A 164 12.90 15.27 11.02
CA THR A 164 14.02 15.34 11.97
C THR A 164 14.61 13.95 12.23
N PRO A 165 15.85 13.85 12.73
CA PRO A 165 16.45 12.56 13.09
C PRO A 165 15.60 11.73 14.07
N SER A 166 14.86 12.38 14.98
CA SER A 166 13.95 11.70 15.91
C SER A 166 12.66 11.21 15.25
N GLU A 167 12.32 11.65 14.04
CA GLU A 167 11.06 11.32 13.35
C GLU A 167 11.25 10.29 12.22
N ARG A 168 12.49 10.01 11.81
CA ARG A 168 12.81 9.18 10.63
C ARG A 168 13.63 7.94 10.98
N SER A 169 13.72 7.04 10.01
CA SER A 169 14.67 5.94 10.02
C SER A 169 15.98 6.35 9.35
N GLU A 170 17.07 5.67 9.74
CA GLU A 170 18.42 5.88 9.24
C GLU A 170 18.94 4.60 8.56
N LEU A 171 19.93 4.71 7.67
CA LEU A 171 20.49 3.54 6.98
C LEU A 171 21.06 2.49 7.95
N ALA A 172 21.57 2.95 9.11
CA ALA A 172 22.09 2.09 10.15
C ALA A 172 21.00 1.23 10.83
N ASP A 173 19.73 1.64 10.78
CA ASP A 173 18.64 0.86 11.37
C ASP A 173 18.37 -0.43 10.61
N TYR A 174 18.62 -0.44 9.30
CA TYR A 174 18.42 -1.61 8.42
C TYR A 174 19.68 -2.48 8.29
N ARG A 175 20.87 -1.87 8.41
CA ARG A 175 22.14 -2.57 8.18
C ARG A 175 22.32 -3.76 9.13
N GLY A 176 22.52 -4.94 8.56
CA GLY A 176 22.80 -6.17 9.31
C GLY A 176 21.60 -6.71 10.11
N LYS A 177 20.37 -6.27 9.82
CA LYS A 177 19.16 -6.72 10.54
C LYS A 177 18.43 -7.90 9.91
N GLY A 178 18.85 -8.34 8.72
CA GLY A 178 18.22 -9.45 8.00
C GLY A 178 16.92 -9.08 7.26
N TYR A 179 16.58 -7.80 7.21
CA TYR A 179 15.44 -7.27 6.46
C TYR A 179 15.91 -6.47 5.25
N ASP A 180 15.16 -6.59 4.14
CA ASP A 180 15.28 -5.66 3.03
C ASP A 180 14.64 -4.31 3.39
N ARG A 181 15.03 -3.28 2.64
CA ARG A 181 14.34 -1.99 2.59
C ARG A 181 13.23 -2.10 1.54
N GLY A 182 12.10 -2.66 1.96
CA GLY A 182 10.93 -2.89 1.11
C GLY A 182 10.23 -1.59 0.75
N HIS A 183 10.00 -1.35 -0.54
CA HIS A 183 9.37 -0.10 -1.01
C HIS A 183 7.85 -0.18 -0.82
N LEU A 184 7.21 0.93 -0.43
CA LEU A 184 5.75 1.04 -0.51
C LEU A 184 5.29 1.58 -1.88
N ALA A 185 5.94 2.63 -2.38
CA ALA A 185 5.92 3.06 -3.78
C ALA A 185 7.10 2.43 -4.54
N PRO A 186 6.90 1.47 -5.45
CA PRO A 186 8.00 0.73 -6.06
C PRO A 186 8.85 1.60 -6.99
N ASN A 187 10.17 1.46 -6.95
CA ASN A 187 11.05 2.15 -7.90
C ASN A 187 10.69 1.89 -9.37
N ALA A 188 10.23 0.67 -9.69
CA ALA A 188 9.85 0.29 -11.04
C ALA A 188 8.59 1.02 -11.56
N ASP A 189 7.95 1.82 -10.72
CA ASP A 189 6.81 2.65 -11.08
C ASP A 189 7.25 4.12 -11.32
N MET A 190 8.53 4.46 -11.12
CA MET A 190 9.04 5.84 -11.19
C MET A 190 9.48 6.20 -12.61
N GLY A 191 8.81 7.19 -13.21
CA GLY A 191 8.94 7.54 -14.63
C GLY A 191 10.05 8.54 -14.96
N ASP A 192 10.78 9.04 -13.97
CA ASP A 192 11.87 10.01 -14.14
C ASP A 192 12.91 9.89 -13.00
N ALA A 193 14.06 10.56 -13.13
CA ALA A 193 15.14 10.46 -12.15
C ALA A 193 14.80 11.07 -10.78
N ILE A 194 13.94 12.10 -10.73
CA ILE A 194 13.54 12.76 -9.48
C ILE A 194 12.62 11.82 -8.70
N SER A 195 11.60 11.26 -9.36
CA SER A 195 10.72 10.26 -8.75
C SER A 195 11.48 8.98 -8.37
N GLN A 196 12.47 8.58 -9.18
CA GLN A 196 13.37 7.47 -8.84
C GLN A 196 14.06 7.74 -7.50
N TYR A 197 14.78 8.86 -7.38
CA TYR A 197 15.45 9.25 -6.14
C TYR A 197 14.47 9.30 -4.98
N GLN A 198 13.34 9.99 -5.12
CA GLN A 198 12.31 10.10 -4.07
C GLN A 198 11.83 8.73 -3.58
N SER A 199 11.64 7.75 -4.47
CA SER A 199 11.22 6.40 -4.07
C SER A 199 12.21 5.68 -3.16
N PHE A 200 13.48 6.08 -3.15
CA PHE A 200 14.53 5.56 -2.27
C PHE A 200 14.62 6.26 -0.91
N SER A 201 13.79 7.27 -0.63
CA SER A 201 13.66 7.83 0.71
C SER A 201 13.26 6.74 1.71
N LEU A 202 13.93 6.70 2.86
CA LEU A 202 13.61 5.74 3.93
C LEU A 202 12.19 5.95 4.50
N ALA A 203 11.56 7.10 4.29
CA ALA A 203 10.14 7.30 4.60
C ALA A 203 9.21 6.40 3.74
N ASN A 204 9.68 5.94 2.57
CA ASN A 204 9.01 4.98 1.69
C ASN A 204 9.49 3.54 1.90
N MET A 205 10.23 3.28 2.99
CA MET A 205 10.74 1.94 3.29
C MET A 205 10.05 1.33 4.50
N MET A 206 9.89 0.02 4.47
CA MET A 206 9.54 -0.80 5.63
C MET A 206 10.50 -2.00 5.71
N PRO A 207 10.78 -2.51 6.92
CA PRO A 207 11.47 -3.79 7.07
C PRO A 207 10.63 -4.89 6.42
N GLU A 208 11.20 -5.58 5.44
CA GLU A 208 10.51 -6.65 4.73
C GLU A 208 11.39 -7.89 4.62
N VAL A 209 10.84 -9.08 4.87
CA VAL A 209 11.63 -10.31 4.75
C VAL A 209 12.04 -10.54 3.29
N PRO A 210 13.31 -10.91 3.01
CA PRO A 210 13.83 -11.00 1.64
C PRO A 210 13.02 -11.87 0.69
N GLU A 211 12.51 -13.01 1.16
CA GLU A 211 11.70 -13.93 0.36
C GLU A 211 10.38 -13.28 -0.08
N HIS A 212 9.76 -12.48 0.80
CA HIS A 212 8.52 -11.79 0.50
C HIS A 212 8.75 -10.65 -0.49
N ASN A 213 9.71 -9.76 -0.18
CA ASN A 213 10.05 -8.59 -1.00
C ASN A 213 10.44 -8.97 -2.43
N ARG A 214 11.37 -9.92 -2.56
CA ARG A 214 12.01 -10.24 -3.85
C ARG A 214 11.18 -11.16 -4.73
N LYS A 215 10.12 -11.78 -4.19
CA LYS A 215 9.27 -12.72 -4.92
C LYS A 215 7.81 -12.31 -4.86
N THR A 216 7.11 -12.65 -3.78
CA THR A 216 5.65 -12.52 -3.72
C THR A 216 5.20 -11.08 -3.92
N TRP A 217 5.82 -10.13 -3.24
CA TRP A 217 5.50 -8.71 -3.39
C TRP A 217 5.90 -8.17 -4.76
N ALA A 218 7.10 -8.50 -5.24
CA ALA A 218 7.56 -8.11 -6.57
C ALA A 218 6.62 -8.57 -7.72
N GLU A 219 6.01 -9.75 -7.61
CA GLU A 219 5.02 -10.21 -8.61
C GLU A 219 3.72 -9.40 -8.52
N ILE A 220 3.26 -9.02 -7.32
CA ILE A 220 2.10 -8.15 -7.14
C ILE A 220 2.33 -6.77 -7.75
N GLU A 221 3.50 -6.17 -7.51
CA GLU A 221 3.89 -4.90 -8.11
C GLU A 221 3.91 -5.01 -9.64
N LYS A 222 4.41 -6.11 -10.18
CA LYS A 222 4.43 -6.38 -11.63
C LYS A 222 3.05 -6.55 -12.23
N GLU A 223 2.14 -7.28 -11.58
CA GLU A 223 0.74 -7.40 -12.03
C GLU A 223 0.02 -6.04 -11.95
N THR A 224 0.30 -5.24 -10.92
CA THR A 224 -0.22 -3.87 -10.79
C THR A 224 0.22 -3.00 -11.98
N ARG A 225 1.49 -3.06 -12.38
CA ARG A 225 1.99 -2.38 -13.59
C ARG A 225 1.31 -2.87 -14.87
N LYS A 226 1.02 -4.17 -15.00
CA LYS A 226 0.26 -4.70 -16.16
C LYS A 226 -1.15 -4.11 -16.24
N LEU A 227 -1.82 -3.93 -15.10
CA LEU A 227 -3.11 -3.25 -15.04
C LEU A 227 -2.98 -1.80 -15.51
N ALA A 228 -1.96 -1.06 -15.06
CA ALA A 228 -1.71 0.32 -15.51
C ALA A 228 -1.43 0.43 -17.01
N LEU A 229 -0.67 -0.53 -17.58
CA LEU A 229 -0.44 -0.61 -19.03
C LEU A 229 -1.72 -0.87 -19.83
N LYS A 230 -2.69 -1.58 -19.23
CA LYS A 230 -3.96 -1.95 -19.85
C LYS A 230 -5.02 -0.85 -19.74
N TYR A 231 -5.16 -0.26 -18.55
CA TYR A 231 -6.29 0.63 -18.23
C TYR A 231 -5.93 2.11 -18.11
N ASN A 232 -4.64 2.47 -18.11
CA ASN A 232 -4.13 3.85 -18.07
C ASN A 232 -4.45 4.67 -16.81
N ASN A 233 -5.57 4.51 -16.10
CA ASN A 233 -5.77 5.16 -14.81
C ASN A 233 -5.90 4.10 -13.72
N VAL A 234 -4.78 3.80 -13.06
CA VAL A 234 -4.77 2.86 -11.94
C VAL A 234 -4.29 3.58 -10.69
N TYR A 235 -5.18 3.70 -9.72
CA TYR A 235 -4.85 4.27 -8.41
C TYR A 235 -4.50 3.13 -7.47
N THR A 236 -3.42 3.30 -6.71
CA THR A 236 -3.02 2.29 -5.73
C THR A 236 -2.75 2.92 -4.38
N VAL A 237 -3.01 2.16 -3.32
CA VAL A 237 -2.62 2.50 -1.96
C VAL A 237 -1.94 1.29 -1.33
N THR A 238 -0.66 1.39 -1.01
CA THR A 238 0.10 0.39 -0.24
C THR A 238 0.12 0.79 1.23
N VAL A 239 -0.15 -0.15 2.14
CA VAL A 239 -0.25 0.08 3.59
C VAL A 239 0.55 -0.99 4.34
N PRO A 240 1.46 -0.61 5.25
CA PRO A 240 2.03 -1.54 6.22
C PRO A 240 1.01 -1.77 7.36
N VAL A 241 0.73 -3.03 7.67
CA VAL A 241 -0.26 -3.42 8.67
C VAL A 241 0.46 -4.05 9.87
N TYR A 242 0.29 -3.45 11.05
CA TYR A 242 0.92 -3.90 12.30
C TYR A 242 0.00 -4.77 13.17
N GLU A 243 -1.28 -4.88 12.78
CA GLU A 243 -2.28 -5.69 13.47
C GLU A 243 -2.01 -7.19 13.30
N ASN A 244 -2.56 -7.99 14.20
CA ASN A 244 -2.56 -9.45 14.09
C ASN A 244 -3.66 -9.93 13.12
N VAL A 245 -3.77 -11.25 12.92
CA VAL A 245 -4.79 -11.87 12.05
C VAL A 245 -6.24 -11.51 12.40
N ASN A 246 -6.50 -11.08 13.64
CA ASN A 246 -7.84 -10.72 14.12
C ASN A 246 -8.13 -9.21 13.98
N GLY A 247 -7.23 -8.43 13.36
CA GLY A 247 -7.35 -6.98 13.26
C GLY A 247 -7.11 -6.25 14.58
N GLN A 248 -6.34 -6.84 15.49
CA GLN A 248 -6.01 -6.21 16.77
C GLN A 248 -4.54 -5.81 16.80
N MET A 249 -4.25 -4.63 17.34
CA MET A 249 -2.88 -4.23 17.61
C MET A 249 -2.25 -5.15 18.66
N PRO A 250 -1.07 -5.73 18.40
CA PRO A 250 -0.41 -6.58 19.37
C PRO A 250 0.07 -5.76 20.58
N SER A 251 0.18 -6.41 21.74
CA SER A 251 0.75 -5.79 22.96
C SER A 251 2.20 -5.37 22.79
N HIS A 252 2.92 -6.00 21.84
CA HIS A 252 4.28 -5.64 21.46
C HIS A 252 4.41 -5.66 19.93
N ILE A 253 5.00 -4.61 19.36
CA ILE A 253 5.33 -4.52 17.94
C ILE A 253 6.83 -4.74 17.79
N ASN A 254 7.22 -5.67 16.91
CA ASN A 254 8.62 -5.93 16.63
C ASN A 254 9.26 -4.73 15.91
N THR A 255 10.51 -4.42 16.26
CA THR A 255 11.23 -3.29 15.68
C THR A 255 12.67 -3.65 15.31
N ILE A 256 13.27 -2.86 14.41
CA ILE A 256 14.70 -2.93 14.09
C ILE A 256 15.40 -1.60 14.35
N GLY A 257 16.73 -1.66 14.46
CA GLY A 257 17.57 -0.48 14.56
C GLY A 257 17.52 0.23 15.91
N LYS A 258 18.25 1.34 16.01
CA LYS A 258 18.26 2.20 17.22
C LYS A 258 17.04 3.12 17.25
N ASN A 259 16.50 3.46 16.09
CA ASN A 259 15.33 4.31 15.97
C ASN A 259 14.00 3.53 16.08
N HIS A 260 14.06 2.23 16.40
CA HIS A 260 12.89 1.37 16.59
C HIS A 260 11.92 1.37 15.40
N VAL A 261 12.45 1.15 14.19
CA VAL A 261 11.65 1.07 12.96
C VAL A 261 10.73 -0.15 13.06
N TYR A 262 9.43 0.04 12.90
CA TYR A 262 8.46 -1.04 13.08
C TYR A 262 8.55 -2.06 11.94
N ILE A 263 8.45 -3.34 12.28
CA ILE A 263 8.30 -4.42 11.33
C ILE A 263 6.79 -4.66 11.13
N PRO A 264 6.23 -4.48 9.92
CA PRO A 264 4.84 -4.80 9.67
C PRO A 264 4.59 -6.32 9.78
N ASN A 265 3.41 -6.70 10.26
CA ASN A 265 2.95 -8.08 10.24
C ASN A 265 2.49 -8.47 8.83
N TYR A 266 1.82 -7.53 8.15
CA TYR A 266 1.38 -7.69 6.78
C TYR A 266 1.62 -6.43 5.94
N ILE A 267 1.57 -6.60 4.63
CA ILE A 267 1.48 -5.49 3.69
C ILE A 267 0.17 -5.65 2.91
N ALA A 268 -0.58 -4.57 2.81
CA ALA A 268 -1.80 -4.49 2.03
C ALA A 268 -1.60 -3.58 0.81
N LYS A 269 -2.17 -3.95 -0.34
CA LYS A 269 -2.34 -3.04 -1.49
C LYS A 269 -3.80 -3.01 -1.91
N ALA A 270 -4.36 -1.81 -2.02
CA ALA A 270 -5.61 -1.55 -2.71
C ALA A 270 -5.30 -1.06 -4.13
N ILE A 271 -6.03 -1.57 -5.12
CA ILE A 271 -5.93 -1.17 -6.53
C ILE A 271 -7.31 -0.76 -6.99
N TYR A 272 -7.42 0.42 -7.60
CA TYR A 272 -8.66 0.97 -8.12
C TYR A 272 -8.49 1.44 -9.57
N ILE A 273 -9.48 1.13 -10.41
CA ILE A 273 -9.46 1.36 -11.86
C ILE A 273 -10.82 1.96 -12.27
N PRO A 274 -10.91 3.29 -12.46
CA PRO A 274 -12.17 3.97 -12.77
C PRO A 274 -12.83 3.47 -14.07
N GLU A 275 -12.05 3.04 -15.07
CA GLU A 275 -12.57 2.58 -16.36
C GLU A 275 -13.39 1.29 -16.28
N LEU A 276 -13.37 0.60 -15.14
CA LEU A 276 -14.15 -0.60 -14.93
C LEU A 276 -15.55 -0.32 -14.34
N GLU A 277 -15.85 0.94 -13.98
CA GLU A 277 -17.17 1.36 -13.46
C GLU A 277 -18.29 1.41 -14.50
#